data_AF-A0A1E3XED0-F1
#
_entry.id   AF-A0A1E3XED0-F1
#
_cell.length_a   1.000
_cell.length_b   1.000
_cell.length_c   1.000
_cell.angle_alpha   90.00
_cell.angle_beta   90.00
_cell.angle_gamma   90.00
#
_symmetry.space_group_name_H-M   'P 1'
#
loop_
_entity.id
_entity.type
_entity.pdbx_description
1 polymer ?
#
loop_
_entity_poly.entity_id
_entity_poly.type
_entity_poly.pdbx_seq_one_letter_code
_entity_poly.pdbx_strand_id
1 'polypeptide(L)'
;MFRDVDEYQIQQLQEVKKQYDKAYWENEINKPKWADPWVVALSICEHAIVVADEKDTQNRIPAISSAFGLKCLQLIDFFKEIGIKY
;
A
#
# COMPACT_ATOMS: atom_id res chain seq x y z
N MET A 1 9.22 -11.72 -8.09
CA MET A 1 8.22 -12.66 -8.61
C MET A 1 6.91 -12.27 -7.95
N PHE A 2 5.90 -11.85 -8.70
CA PHE A 2 4.59 -11.57 -8.12
C PHE A 2 3.95 -12.91 -7.75
N ARG A 3 3.44 -13.04 -6.52
CA ARG A 3 2.61 -14.18 -6.13
C ARG A 3 1.32 -14.10 -6.95
N ASP A 4 0.82 -15.23 -7.42
CA ASP A 4 -0.49 -15.26 -8.05
C ASP A 4 -1.53 -14.70 -7.08
N VAL A 5 -2.44 -13.88 -7.59
CA VAL A 5 -3.48 -13.25 -6.78
C VAL A 5 -4.38 -14.36 -6.22
N ASP A 6 -4.42 -14.50 -4.90
CA ASP A 6 -5.31 -15.43 -4.23
C ASP A 6 -6.66 -14.78 -3.89
N GLU A 7 -7.68 -15.62 -3.63
CA GLU A 7 -9.04 -15.15 -3.33
C GLU A 7 -9.09 -14.21 -2.12
N TYR A 8 -8.17 -14.39 -1.16
CA TYR A 8 -8.09 -13.55 0.02
C TYR A 8 -7.57 -12.15 -0.33
N GLN A 9 -6.55 -12.04 -1.16
CA GLN A 9 -6.04 -10.76 -1.67
C GLN A 9 -7.11 -10.00 -2.47
N ILE A 10 -7.93 -10.70 -3.26
CA ILE A 10 -9.06 -10.08 -3.98
C ILE A 10 -10.06 -9.47 -3.00
N GLN A 11 -10.37 -10.18 -1.90
CA GLN A 11 -11.26 -9.65 -0.86
C GLN A 11 -10.64 -8.42 -0.18
N GLN A 12 -9.35 -8.49 0.19
CA GLN A 12 -8.66 -7.34 0.79
C GLN A 12 -8.61 -6.15 -0.16
N LEU A 13 -8.46 -6.36 -1.47
CA LEU A 13 -8.49 -5.28 -2.45
C LEU A 13 -9.84 -4.53 -2.44
N GLN A 14 -10.97 -5.23 -2.22
CA GLN A 14 -12.28 -4.58 -2.09
C GLN A 14 -12.38 -3.75 -0.81
N GLU A 15 -11.79 -4.19 0.29
CA GLU A 15 -11.75 -3.40 1.52
C GLU A 15 -10.83 -2.19 1.39
N VAL A 16 -9.65 -2.38 0.80
CA VAL A 16 -8.69 -1.32 0.49
C VAL A 16 -9.34 -0.23 -0.37
N LYS A 17 -10.09 -0.62 -1.40
CA LYS A 17 -10.85 0.31 -2.26
C LYS A 17 -11.76 1.25 -1.48
N LYS A 18 -12.39 0.80 -0.38
CA LYS A 18 -13.32 1.62 0.42
C LYS A 18 -12.63 2.77 1.16
N GLN A 19 -11.30 2.71 1.33
CA GLN A 19 -10.52 3.77 1.99
C GLN A 19 -10.09 4.88 1.04
N TYR A 20 -10.22 4.67 -0.27
CA TYR A 20 -9.93 5.70 -1.27
C TYR A 20 -11.13 6.61 -1.49
N ASP A 21 -10.84 7.88 -1.77
CA ASP A 21 -11.82 8.75 -2.40
C ASP A 21 -12.29 8.16 -3.74
N LYS A 22 -13.60 8.22 -3.98
CA LYS A 22 -14.21 7.59 -5.15
C LYS A 22 -13.70 8.19 -6.46
N ALA A 23 -13.63 9.52 -6.56
CA ALA A 23 -13.19 10.19 -7.77
C ALA A 23 -11.71 9.93 -8.03
N TYR A 24 -10.89 9.90 -6.97
CA TYR A 24 -9.50 9.50 -7.05
C TYR A 24 -9.35 8.07 -7.59
N TRP A 25 -10.06 7.10 -7.00
CA TRP A 25 -10.03 5.70 -7.44
C TRP A 25 -10.39 5.56 -8.91
N GLU A 26 -11.50 6.18 -9.35
CA GLU A 26 -11.97 6.12 -10.72
C GLU A 26 -10.98 6.74 -11.71
N ASN A 27 -10.25 7.78 -11.30
CA ASN A 27 -9.20 8.38 -12.14
C ASN A 27 -7.94 7.51 -12.22
N GLU A 28 -7.47 6.97 -11.09
CA GLU A 28 -6.21 6.25 -11.04
C GLU A 28 -6.31 4.81 -11.57
N ILE A 29 -7.43 4.11 -11.36
CA ILE A 29 -7.62 2.72 -11.81
C ILE A 29 -7.50 2.56 -13.33
N ASN A 30 -7.76 3.63 -14.08
CA ASN A 30 -7.63 3.67 -15.53
C ASN A 30 -6.18 3.90 -15.99
N LYS A 31 -5.25 4.16 -15.07
CA LYS A 31 -3.84 4.37 -15.40
C LYS A 31 -3.08 3.04 -15.40
N PRO A 32 -2.16 2.83 -16.35
CA PRO A 32 -1.42 1.57 -16.46
C PRO A 32 -0.40 1.30 -15.34
N LYS A 33 -0.21 2.24 -14.39
CA LYS A 33 0.89 2.21 -13.41
C LYS A 33 0.45 2.39 -11.95
N TRP A 34 -0.84 2.24 -11.66
CA TRP A 34 -1.32 2.42 -10.29
C TRP A 34 -1.42 1.07 -9.56
N ALA A 35 -0.38 0.76 -8.79
CA ALA A 35 -0.25 -0.50 -8.05
C ALA A 35 -0.55 -0.36 -6.55
N ASP A 36 -0.78 0.85 -6.05
CA ASP A 36 -0.89 1.15 -4.62
C ASP A 36 -1.92 0.26 -3.90
N PRO A 37 -3.16 0.08 -4.42
CA PRO A 37 -4.14 -0.76 -3.75
C PRO A 37 -3.70 -2.23 -3.64
N TRP A 38 -2.94 -2.72 -4.63
CA TRP A 38 -2.40 -4.07 -4.64
C TRP A 38 -1.28 -4.25 -3.62
N VAL A 39 -0.38 -3.26 -3.49
CA VAL A 39 0.70 -3.26 -2.50
C VAL A 39 0.13 -3.29 -1.08
N VAL A 40 -0.89 -2.48 -0.81
CA VAL A 40 -1.57 -2.48 0.49
C VAL A 40 -2.25 -3.82 0.73
N ALA A 41 -3.07 -4.31 -0.21
CA ALA A 41 -3.78 -5.58 -0.06
C ALA A 41 -2.82 -6.76 0.19
N LEU A 42 -1.70 -6.83 -0.55
CA LEU A 42 -0.67 -7.83 -0.33
C LEU A 42 -0.08 -7.74 1.09
N SER A 43 0.14 -6.53 1.58
CA SER A 43 0.74 -6.32 2.90
C SER A 43 -0.21 -6.70 4.03
N ILE A 44 -1.52 -6.54 3.84
CA ILE A 44 -2.54 -7.09 4.74
C ILE A 44 -2.44 -8.62 4.74
N CYS A 45 -2.36 -9.25 3.57
CA CYS A 45 -2.34 -10.71 3.46
C CYS A 45 -1.09 -11.33 4.12
N GLU A 46 0.07 -10.72 3.87
CA GLU A 46 1.36 -11.25 4.32
C GLU A 46 1.79 -10.69 5.69
N HIS A 47 0.98 -9.82 6.32
CA HIS A 47 1.35 -9.09 7.54
C HIS A 47 2.69 -8.36 7.41
N ALA A 48 2.94 -7.80 6.22
CA ALA A 48 4.21 -7.20 5.85
C ALA A 48 4.31 -5.72 6.21
N ILE A 49 5.53 -5.25 6.42
CA ILE A 49 5.84 -3.81 6.53
C ILE A 49 5.87 -3.23 5.13
N VAL A 50 5.16 -2.11 4.93
CA VAL A 50 5.22 -1.36 3.68
C VAL A 50 6.34 -0.33 3.78
N VAL A 51 7.17 -0.23 2.74
CA VAL A 51 8.15 0.85 2.61
C VAL A 51 7.74 1.70 1.42
N ALA A 52 7.45 2.97 1.65
CA ALA A 52 6.97 3.90 0.64
C ALA A 52 7.65 5.27 0.79
N ASP A 53 8.12 5.83 -0.33
CA ASP A 53 8.73 7.16 -0.38
C ASP A 53 7.70 8.19 -0.87
N GLU A 54 6.66 8.39 -0.07
CA GLU A 54 5.59 9.32 -0.37
C GLU A 54 5.01 9.95 0.89
N LYS A 55 4.35 11.10 0.70
CA LYS A 55 3.76 11.86 1.80
C LYS A 55 2.57 11.12 2.38
N ASP A 56 2.47 11.13 3.71
CA ASP A 56 1.30 10.67 4.43
C ASP A 56 0.12 11.64 4.24
N THR A 57 -0.62 11.39 3.16
CA THR A 57 -1.77 12.19 2.73
C THR A 57 -2.84 11.26 2.18
N GLN A 58 -4.08 11.74 2.17
CA GLN A 58 -5.22 10.97 1.68
C GLN A 58 -4.94 10.31 0.31
N ASN A 59 -5.40 9.08 0.13
CA ASN A 59 -5.22 8.26 -1.07
C ASN A 59 -3.78 7.80 -1.35
N ARG A 60 -2.81 8.05 -0.45
CA ARG A 60 -1.45 7.50 -0.53
C ARG A 60 -1.29 6.27 0.35
N ILE A 61 -0.34 5.41 0.00
CA ILE A 61 -0.02 4.16 0.68
C ILE A 61 0.15 4.35 2.20
N PRO A 62 0.89 5.35 2.74
CA PRO A 62 0.99 5.52 4.19
C PRO A 62 -0.36 5.74 4.87
N ALA A 63 -1.18 6.64 4.33
CA ALA A 63 -2.49 6.97 4.91
C ALA A 63 -3.44 5.77 4.85
N ILE A 64 -3.48 5.09 3.70
CA ILE A 64 -4.31 3.90 3.51
C ILE A 64 -3.82 2.76 4.40
N SER A 65 -2.50 2.54 4.49
CA SER A 65 -1.89 1.50 5.35
C SER A 65 -2.24 1.72 6.82
N SER A 66 -2.21 2.99 7.27
CA SER A 66 -2.59 3.38 8.63
C SER A 66 -4.03 3.01 8.97
N ALA A 67 -4.97 3.19 8.03
CA ALA A 67 -6.37 2.78 8.22
C ALA A 67 -6.56 1.27 8.42
N PHE A 68 -5.61 0.44 7.98
CA PHE A 68 -5.58 -1.01 8.22
C PHE A 68 -4.65 -1.43 9.38
N GLY A 69 -4.05 -0.49 10.10
CA GLY A 69 -3.10 -0.78 11.17
C GLY A 69 -1.78 -1.38 10.69
N LEU A 70 -1.45 -1.23 9.41
CA LEU A 70 -0.19 -1.71 8.84
C LEU A 70 0.97 -0.76 9.19
N LYS A 71 2.13 -1.32 9.53
CA LYS A 71 3.37 -0.53 9.68
C LYS A 71 3.82 -0.07 8.29
N CYS A 72 3.86 1.24 8.09
CA CYS A 72 4.43 1.87 6.89
C CYS A 72 5.67 2.68 7.30
N LEU A 73 6.79 2.46 6.62
CA LEU A 73 8.04 3.19 6.83
C LEU A 73 8.34 4.09 5.64
N GLN A 74 8.88 5.27 5.93
CA GLN A 74 9.58 6.05 4.91
C GLN A 74 10.88 5.35 4.53
N LEU A 75 11.33 5.52 3.30
CA LEU A 75 12.53 4.85 2.78
C LEU A 75 13.76 5.10 3.65
N ILE A 76 13.92 6.33 4.13
CA ILE A 76 15.04 6.71 4.99
C ILE A 76 15.01 6.02 6.36
N ASP A 77 13.81 5.81 6.91
CA ASP A 77 13.64 5.14 8.19
C ASP A 77 13.85 3.64 8.04
N PHE A 78 13.42 3.06 6.92
CA PHE A 78 13.75 1.69 6.55
C PHE A 78 15.27 1.49 6.45
N PHE A 79 16.01 2.39 5.78
CA PHE A 79 17.47 2.32 5.71
C PHE A 79 18.14 2.35 7.07
N LYS A 80 17.66 3.21 7.99
CA LYS A 80 18.14 3.20 9.39
C LYS A 80 17.86 1.85 10.06
N GLU A 81 16.67 1.28 9.88
CA GLU A 81 16.25 0.00 10.48
C GLU A 81 17.14 -1.17 10.03
N ILE A 82 17.58 -1.18 8.77
CA ILE A 82 18.47 -2.23 8.22
C ILE A 82 19.97 -1.89 8.32
N GLY A 83 20.34 -0.79 8.98
CA GLY A 83 21.74 -0.43 9.24
C GLY A 83 22.50 0.19 8.06
N ILE A 84 21.81 0.66 7.02
CA ILE A 84 22.44 1.41 5.92
C ILE A 84 22.67 2.85 6.37
N LYS A 85 23.93 3.29 6.34
CA LYS A 85 24.33 4.68 6.57
C LYS A 85 24.33 5.42 5.23
N TYR A 86 23.61 6.54 5.18
CA TYR A 86 23.54 7.47 4.04
C TYR A 86 24.25 8.78 4.39
#